data_AF-A0AAU9VMI6-F1
#
_entry.id   AF-A0AAU9VMI6-F1
#
_cell.length_a   1.000
_cell.length_b   1.000
_cell.length_c   1.000
_cell.angle_alpha   90.00
_cell.angle_beta   90.00
_cell.angle_gamma   90.00
#
_symmetry.space_group_name_H-M   'P 1'
#
loop_
_entity.id
_entity.type
_entity.pdbx_description
1 polymer ?
#
loop_
_entity_poly.entity_id
_entity_poly.type
_entity_poly.pdbx_seq_one_letter_code
_entity_poly.pdbx_strand_id
1 'polypeptide(L)'
;MKFLPQKYRESQTDWIGKRGISWHVSVVYRRVSGVLQWQGFLHIVQSCNQGSAAVVKIMQDVLHTIKLEHSEINKAFFRQDNAGCYHSSSTVLSCPVISSSTGIEIKRIDFSDPQGGKGAADRLAATCKNHVRTFVNEGNDVTNAEQLKSALLSHGGIEGVRVAVMQSVEEEAVVDDNRKIIGINK
;
A
#
# COMPACT_ATOMS: atom_id res chain seq x y z
N MET A 1 0.01 5.76 -4.52
CA MET A 1 0.73 5.94 -5.81
C MET A 1 -0.21 5.64 -6.97
N LYS A 2 0.17 6.01 -8.21
CA LYS A 2 -0.60 5.67 -9.41
C LYS A 2 0.23 4.79 -10.36
N PHE A 3 -0.40 3.79 -10.96
CA PHE A 3 0.14 3.03 -12.09
C PHE A 3 -0.51 3.58 -13.37
N LEU A 4 0.28 3.94 -14.37
CA LEU A 4 -0.26 4.44 -15.64
C LEU A 4 -0.71 3.24 -16.48
N PRO A 5 -1.97 3.18 -16.94
CA PRO A 5 -2.43 2.17 -17.90
C PRO A 5 -1.45 2.03 -19.07
N GLN A 6 -1.17 0.80 -19.50
CA GLN A 6 -0.28 0.51 -20.61
C GLN A 6 -0.95 -0.47 -21.56
N LYS A 7 -0.78 -0.26 -22.85
CA LYS A 7 -1.15 -1.22 -23.89
C LYS A 7 0.10 -1.72 -24.59
N TYR A 8 0.06 -2.92 -25.15
CA TYR A 8 1.17 -3.44 -25.95
C TYR A 8 1.45 -2.53 -27.16
N ARG A 9 0.40 -2.06 -27.81
CA ARG A 9 0.47 -1.06 -28.87
C ARG A 9 -0.34 0.15 -28.49
N GLU A 10 0.32 1.30 -28.50
CA GLU A 10 -0.29 2.54 -28.09
C GLU A 10 0.13 3.68 -29.00
N SER A 11 -0.85 4.47 -29.42
CA SER A 11 -0.58 5.69 -30.17
C SER A 11 -0.06 6.79 -29.25
N GLN A 12 0.66 7.75 -29.80
CA GLN A 12 1.11 8.91 -29.03
C GLN A 12 -0.06 9.70 -28.42
N THR A 13 -1.21 9.75 -29.09
CA THR A 13 -2.41 10.41 -28.59
C THR A 13 -3.03 9.68 -27.41
N ASP A 14 -3.03 8.35 -27.42
CA ASP A 14 -3.55 7.55 -26.30
C ASP A 14 -2.67 7.65 -25.05
N TRP A 15 -1.39 7.97 -25.22
CA TRP A 15 -0.43 8.11 -24.12
C TRP A 15 -0.73 9.31 -23.20
N ILE A 16 -1.27 10.40 -23.75
CA ILE A 16 -1.42 11.67 -23.04
C ILE A 16 -2.70 11.68 -22.18
N GLY A 17 -2.60 12.19 -20.95
CA GLY A 17 -3.77 12.48 -20.11
C GLY A 17 -4.44 11.25 -19.47
N LYS A 18 -3.78 10.10 -19.45
CA LYS A 18 -4.33 8.89 -18.84
C LYS A 18 -4.61 9.04 -17.35
N ARG A 19 -5.77 8.56 -16.94
CA ARG A 19 -6.09 8.35 -15.54
C ARG A 19 -5.29 7.16 -15.00
N GLY A 20 -4.46 7.39 -13.99
CA GLY A 20 -3.71 6.33 -13.33
C GLY A 20 -4.59 5.42 -12.45
N ILE A 21 -4.28 4.13 -12.42
CA ILE A 21 -4.84 3.13 -11.51
C ILE A 21 -4.25 3.35 -10.12
N SER A 22 -5.09 3.43 -9.08
CA SER A 22 -4.59 3.57 -7.71
C SER A 22 -3.97 2.26 -7.24
N TRP A 23 -2.81 2.37 -6.62
CA TRP A 23 -2.20 1.25 -5.91
C TRP A 23 -1.38 1.75 -4.73
N HIS A 24 -1.36 0.93 -3.68
CA HIS A 24 -0.59 1.13 -2.46
C HIS A 24 0.37 -0.04 -2.29
N VAL A 25 1.57 0.27 -1.81
CA VAL A 25 2.66 -0.70 -1.66
C VAL A 25 3.13 -0.66 -0.21
N SER A 26 3.00 -1.77 0.49
CA SER A 26 3.55 -1.96 1.83
C SER A 26 4.61 -3.04 1.79
N VAL A 27 5.74 -2.82 2.47
CA VAL A 27 6.78 -3.84 2.65
C VAL A 27 6.93 -4.07 4.14
N VAL A 28 6.69 -5.31 4.55
CA VAL A 28 6.77 -5.74 5.95
C VAL A 28 8.07 -6.49 6.13
N TYR A 29 8.78 -6.19 7.22
CA TYR A 29 9.96 -6.92 7.65
C TYR A 29 9.70 -7.53 9.03
N ARG A 30 10.14 -8.77 9.22
CA ARG A 30 10.17 -9.42 10.54
C ARG A 30 11.48 -10.16 10.73
N ARG A 31 11.88 -10.37 11.98
CA ARG A 31 13.05 -11.16 12.31
C ARG A 31 12.63 -12.42 13.05
N VAL A 32 13.01 -13.58 12.53
CA VAL A 32 12.72 -14.90 13.11
C VAL A 32 14.04 -15.61 13.32
N SER A 33 14.36 -15.98 14.55
CA SER A 33 15.61 -16.68 14.91
C SER A 33 16.88 -16.03 14.32
N GLY A 34 16.94 -14.70 14.33
CA GLY A 34 18.07 -13.94 13.79
C GLY A 34 18.03 -13.68 12.28
N VAL A 35 17.16 -14.35 11.53
CA VAL A 35 17.01 -14.19 10.08
C VAL A 35 15.96 -13.13 9.77
N LEU A 36 16.30 -12.19 8.88
CA LEU A 36 15.37 -11.19 8.39
C LEU A 36 14.51 -11.79 7.27
N GLN A 37 13.19 -11.71 7.43
CA GLN A 37 12.20 -12.09 6.43
C GLN A 37 11.42 -10.86 5.99
N TRP A 38 10.91 -10.88 4.77
CA TRP A 38 10.14 -9.77 4.21
C TRP A 38 8.93 -10.28 3.43
N GLN A 39 7.91 -9.43 3.32
CA GLN A 39 6.71 -9.67 2.52
C GLN A 39 6.21 -8.34 1.95
N GLY A 40 5.96 -8.29 0.66
CA GLY A 40 5.29 -7.19 -0.03
C GLY A 40 3.78 -7.39 -0.09
N PHE A 41 3.04 -6.31 0.14
CA PHE A 41 1.60 -6.23 -0.06
C PHE A 41 1.29 -5.13 -1.08
N LEU A 42 0.54 -5.49 -2.12
CA LEU A 42 0.05 -4.58 -3.14
C LEU A 42 -1.46 -4.52 -3.04
N HIS A 43 -1.99 -3.35 -2.68
CA HIS A 43 -3.43 -3.08 -2.69
C HIS A 43 -3.74 -2.20 -3.90
N ILE A 44 -4.43 -2.75 -4.88
CA ILE A 44 -4.84 -2.06 -6.10
C ILE A 44 -6.30 -1.63 -5.93
N VAL A 45 -6.59 -0.36 -6.20
CA VAL A 45 -7.94 0.19 -6.08
C VAL A 45 -8.36 0.81 -7.40
N GLN A 46 -9.47 0.35 -7.97
CA GLN A 46 -9.95 0.83 -9.26
C GLN A 46 -10.36 2.31 -9.18
N SER A 47 -11.12 2.71 -8.15
CA SER A 47 -11.53 4.09 -7.92
C SER A 47 -11.20 4.52 -6.48
N CYS A 48 -10.27 5.47 -6.33
CA CYS A 48 -9.91 6.01 -5.02
C CYS A 48 -9.25 7.38 -5.14
N ASN A 49 -9.65 8.31 -4.26
CA ASN A 49 -9.03 9.62 -4.09
C ASN A 49 -7.70 9.57 -3.33
N GLN A 50 -7.31 8.41 -2.78
CA GLN A 50 -6.08 8.19 -1.97
C GLN A 50 -6.01 9.07 -0.72
N GLY A 51 -7.13 9.23 -0.02
CA GLY A 51 -7.20 9.92 1.27
C GLY A 51 -6.77 9.05 2.45
N SER A 52 -6.74 9.65 3.65
CA SER A 52 -6.34 9.01 4.89
C SER A 52 -7.20 7.78 5.25
N ALA A 53 -8.50 7.80 4.96
CA ALA A 53 -9.38 6.66 5.20
C ALA A 53 -8.88 5.38 4.50
N ALA A 54 -8.45 5.50 3.24
CA ALA A 54 -7.90 4.38 2.50
C ALA A 54 -6.59 3.86 3.11
N VAL A 55 -5.71 4.76 3.52
CA VAL A 55 -4.46 4.41 4.20
C VAL A 55 -4.74 3.63 5.49
N VAL A 56 -5.68 4.09 6.31
CA VAL A 56 -6.05 3.45 7.58
C VAL A 56 -6.59 2.04 7.36
N LYS A 57 -7.49 1.84 6.39
CA LYS A 57 -8.04 0.51 6.08
C LYS A 57 -6.95 -0.44 5.57
N ILE A 58 -6.03 0.06 4.74
CA ILE A 58 -4.89 -0.74 4.27
C ILE A 58 -3.94 -1.10 5.43
N MET A 59 -3.64 -0.16 6.32
CA MET A 59 -2.86 -0.45 7.53
C MET A 59 -3.51 -1.56 8.37
N GLN A 60 -4.84 -1.48 8.54
CA GLN A 60 -5.61 -2.48 9.28
C GLN A 60 -5.55 -3.86 8.61
N ASP A 61 -5.77 -3.93 7.30
CA ASP A 61 -5.76 -5.18 6.53
C ASP A 61 -4.38 -5.86 6.57
N VAL A 62 -3.29 -5.09 6.42
CA VAL A 62 -1.93 -5.60 6.53
C VAL A 62 -1.68 -6.19 7.92
N LEU A 63 -2.01 -5.47 8.99
CA LEU A 63 -1.80 -5.98 10.35
C LEU A 63 -2.70 -7.17 10.69
N HIS A 64 -3.94 -7.17 10.23
CA HIS A 64 -4.86 -8.29 10.40
C HIS A 64 -4.31 -9.57 9.73
N THR A 65 -3.87 -9.45 8.47
CA THR A 65 -3.27 -10.57 7.73
C THR A 65 -2.02 -11.08 8.44
N ILE A 66 -1.14 -10.18 8.89
CA ILE A 66 0.05 -10.56 9.65
C ILE A 66 -0.31 -11.26 10.95
N LYS A 67 -1.34 -10.80 11.69
CA LYS A 67 -1.75 -11.43 12.94
C LYS A 67 -2.26 -12.86 12.72
N LEU A 68 -3.06 -13.06 11.68
CA LEU A 68 -3.62 -14.38 11.35
C LEU A 68 -2.54 -15.40 11.03
N GLU A 69 -1.52 -15.01 10.29
CA GLU A 69 -0.47 -15.93 9.82
C GLU A 69 0.70 -16.05 10.80
N HIS A 70 0.92 -15.01 11.61
CA HIS A 70 2.04 -14.87 12.52
C HIS A 70 1.53 -14.40 13.87
N SER A 71 0.75 -15.28 14.52
CA SER A 71 0.07 -15.03 15.80
C SER A 71 1.00 -14.54 16.92
N GLU A 72 2.29 -14.88 16.85
CA GLU A 72 3.35 -14.45 17.77
C GLU A 72 3.67 -12.95 17.69
N ILE A 73 3.32 -12.29 16.57
CA ILE A 73 3.56 -10.86 16.37
C ILE A 73 2.53 -10.07 17.17
N ASN A 74 3.02 -9.16 18.02
CA ASN A 74 2.19 -8.34 18.91
C ASN A 74 2.49 -6.85 18.82
N LYS A 75 3.53 -6.45 18.09
CA LYS A 75 3.97 -5.06 17.95
C LYS A 75 4.30 -4.74 16.51
N ALA A 76 3.93 -3.54 16.08
CA ALA A 76 4.26 -3.00 14.77
C ALA A 76 4.91 -1.62 14.88
N PHE A 77 5.81 -1.34 13.95
CA PHE A 77 6.46 -0.07 13.75
C PHE A 77 6.23 0.33 12.29
N PHE A 78 5.56 1.45 12.07
CA PHE A 78 5.33 1.96 10.71
C PHE A 78 6.41 2.95 10.33
N ARG A 79 6.88 2.84 9.09
CA ARG A 79 7.63 3.91 8.40
C ARG A 79 6.87 4.24 7.13
N GLN A 80 6.36 5.46 7.04
CA GLN A 80 5.51 5.91 5.95
C GLN A 80 6.18 7.03 5.15
N ASP A 81 5.62 7.34 3.98
CA ASP A 81 5.93 8.56 3.24
C ASP A 81 5.34 9.78 3.97
N ASN A 82 5.81 10.99 3.65
CA ASN A 82 5.37 12.22 4.32
C ASN A 82 4.23 12.96 3.58
N ALA A 83 3.52 12.28 2.66
CA ALA A 83 2.32 12.84 2.06
C ALA A 83 1.17 13.00 3.07
N GLY A 84 0.29 13.97 2.80
CA GLY A 84 -0.89 14.33 3.60
C GLY A 84 -1.71 13.17 4.16
N CYS A 85 -1.93 12.13 3.35
CA CYS A 85 -2.74 10.97 3.75
C CYS A 85 -2.06 10.05 4.77
N TYR A 86 -0.73 10.07 4.90
CA TYR A 86 0.02 9.25 5.86
C TYR A 86 0.16 9.95 7.21
N HIS A 87 0.51 11.23 7.21
CA HIS A 87 0.77 11.99 8.44
C HIS A 87 -0.43 12.79 8.97
N SER A 88 -1.64 12.55 8.46
CA SER A 88 -2.86 13.21 8.94
C SER A 88 -3.24 12.82 10.38
N SER A 89 -3.97 13.70 11.07
CA SER A 89 -4.55 13.40 12.39
C SER A 89 -5.41 12.14 12.36
N SER A 90 -6.23 11.95 11.33
CA SER A 90 -7.08 10.77 11.14
C SER A 90 -6.26 9.47 11.15
N THR A 91 -5.12 9.44 10.45
CA THR A 91 -4.23 8.27 10.41
C THR A 91 -3.62 7.98 11.78
N VAL A 92 -3.11 9.00 12.46
CA VAL A 92 -2.50 8.86 13.79
C VAL A 92 -3.52 8.40 14.83
N LEU A 93 -4.70 9.03 14.85
CA LEU A 93 -5.80 8.71 15.78
C LEU A 93 -6.41 7.34 15.53
N SER A 94 -6.28 6.80 14.31
CA SER A 94 -6.74 5.45 13.98
C SER A 94 -5.86 4.36 14.56
N CYS A 95 -4.62 4.66 14.95
CA CYS A 95 -3.67 3.62 15.37
C CYS A 95 -4.08 2.83 16.62
N PRO A 96 -4.64 3.44 17.67
CA PRO A 96 -5.23 2.70 18.79
C PRO A 96 -6.42 1.81 18.38
N VAL A 97 -7.24 2.28 17.43
CA VAL A 97 -8.40 1.52 16.90
C VAL A 97 -7.91 0.31 16.11
N ILE A 98 -6.94 0.50 15.21
CA ILE A 98 -6.31 -0.60 14.46
C ILE A 98 -5.64 -1.59 15.43
N SER A 99 -4.93 -1.09 16.45
CA SER A 99 -4.26 -1.95 17.41
C SER A 99 -5.25 -2.83 18.17
N SER A 100 -6.39 -2.25 18.56
CA SER A 100 -7.45 -2.96 19.28
C SER A 100 -8.15 -3.99 18.39
N SER A 101 -8.40 -3.68 17.11
CA SER A 101 -9.10 -4.58 16.19
C SER A 101 -8.23 -5.70 15.64
N THR A 102 -6.93 -5.47 15.51
CA THR A 102 -5.98 -6.46 14.95
C THR A 102 -5.22 -7.24 16.02
N GLY A 103 -5.18 -6.77 17.27
CA GLY A 103 -4.37 -7.38 18.33
C GLY A 103 -2.86 -7.18 18.16
N ILE A 104 -2.43 -6.28 17.27
CA ILE A 104 -1.04 -5.85 17.11
C ILE A 104 -0.91 -4.40 17.57
N GLU A 105 -0.12 -4.16 18.60
CA GLU A 105 0.10 -2.83 19.14
C GLU A 105 1.01 -1.99 18.22
N ILE A 106 0.48 -0.89 17.69
CA ILE A 106 1.26 0.08 16.92
C ILE A 106 2.07 0.94 17.89
N LYS A 107 3.38 0.67 17.98
CA LYS A 107 4.28 1.35 18.93
C LYS A 107 4.80 2.69 18.44
N ARG A 108 4.94 2.84 17.12
CA ARG A 108 5.58 4.00 16.51
C ARG A 108 5.14 4.15 15.05
N ILE A 109 5.02 5.40 14.62
CA ILE A 109 4.87 5.79 13.23
C ILE A 109 5.95 6.82 12.94
N ASP A 110 6.81 6.49 12.00
CA ASP A 110 7.84 7.37 11.47
C ASP A 110 7.46 7.84 10.08
N PHE A 111 7.78 9.09 9.77
CA PHE A 111 7.58 9.68 8.45
C PHE A 111 8.93 9.92 7.80
N SER A 112 9.05 9.57 6.53
CA SER A 112 10.30 9.71 5.79
C SER A 112 10.54 11.17 5.42
N ASP A 113 11.78 11.65 5.58
CA ASP A 113 12.10 13.03 5.18
C ASP A 113 11.87 13.25 3.68
N PRO A 114 11.39 14.43 3.27
CA PRO A 114 11.39 14.82 1.87
C PRO A 114 12.80 14.63 1.30
N GLN A 115 12.90 13.90 0.19
CA GLN A 115 14.16 13.62 -0.52
C GLN A 115 15.17 12.73 0.23
N GLY A 116 14.79 12.06 1.33
CA GLY A 116 15.64 11.15 2.12
C GLY A 116 16.05 9.82 1.44
N GLY A 117 15.99 9.74 0.12
CA GLY A 117 16.26 8.54 -0.67
C GLY A 117 15.05 7.59 -0.81
N LYS A 118 15.18 6.62 -1.73
CA LYS A 118 14.12 5.63 -2.04
C LYS A 118 14.08 4.52 -1.00
N GLY A 119 12.89 4.21 -0.50
CA GLY A 119 12.64 3.16 0.50
C GLY A 119 12.42 1.77 -0.10
N ALA A 120 12.11 0.82 0.78
CA ALA A 120 11.77 -0.56 0.38
C ALA A 120 10.52 -0.62 -0.51
N ALA A 121 9.49 0.18 -0.20
CA ALA A 121 8.28 0.26 -1.01
C ALA A 121 8.55 0.79 -2.43
N ASP A 122 9.44 1.78 -2.58
CA ASP A 122 9.84 2.30 -3.89
C ASP A 122 10.57 1.24 -4.73
N ARG A 123 11.45 0.47 -4.09
CA ARG A 123 12.18 -0.62 -4.72
C ARG A 123 11.22 -1.71 -5.19
N LEU A 124 10.30 -2.13 -4.34
CA LEU A 124 9.28 -3.11 -4.70
C LEU A 124 8.39 -2.58 -5.84
N ALA A 125 7.94 -1.33 -5.77
CA ALA A 125 7.15 -0.72 -6.84
C ALA A 125 7.90 -0.69 -8.19
N ALA A 126 9.22 -0.45 -8.17
CA ALA A 126 10.03 -0.52 -9.38
C ALA A 126 10.12 -1.95 -9.95
N THR A 127 10.32 -2.95 -9.09
CA THR A 127 10.28 -4.37 -9.48
C THR A 127 8.93 -4.72 -10.11
N CYS A 128 7.83 -4.33 -9.47
CA CYS A 128 6.47 -4.56 -9.97
C CYS A 128 6.24 -3.91 -11.33
N LYS A 129 6.66 -2.65 -11.52
CA LYS A 129 6.53 -1.96 -12.81
C LYS A 129 7.32 -2.65 -13.92
N ASN A 130 8.51 -3.17 -13.61
CA ASN A 130 9.31 -3.91 -14.58
C ASN A 130 8.66 -5.24 -14.93
N HIS A 131 8.13 -5.98 -13.96
CA HIS A 131 7.39 -7.23 -14.19
C HIS A 131 6.18 -7.01 -15.10
N VAL A 132 5.38 -5.99 -14.81
CA VAL A 132 4.23 -5.62 -15.64
C VAL A 132 4.66 -5.19 -17.03
N ARG A 133 5.79 -4.48 -17.18
CA ARG A 133 6.31 -4.11 -18.50
C ARG A 133 6.65 -5.35 -19.35
N THR A 134 7.26 -6.38 -18.75
CA THR A 134 7.54 -7.64 -19.46
C THR A 134 6.24 -8.28 -19.94
N PHE A 135 5.23 -8.38 -19.08
CA PHE A 135 3.91 -8.90 -19.43
C PHE A 135 3.25 -8.11 -20.58
N VAL A 136 3.38 -6.78 -20.58
CA VAL A 136 2.87 -5.94 -21.68
C VAL A 136 3.64 -6.20 -22.98
N ASN A 137 4.96 -6.37 -22.92
CA ASN A 137 5.81 -6.63 -24.09
C ASN A 137 5.50 -7.98 -24.77
N GLU A 138 4.82 -8.90 -24.09
CA GLU A 138 4.36 -10.18 -24.65
C GLU A 138 3.07 -10.04 -25.48
N GLY A 139 2.49 -8.84 -25.60
CA GLY A 139 1.27 -8.61 -26.36
C GLY A 139 0.03 -8.29 -25.52
N ASN A 140 0.18 -8.18 -24.20
CA ASN A 140 -0.94 -7.97 -23.29
C ASN A 140 -1.19 -6.49 -22.96
N ASP A 141 -2.44 -6.16 -22.64
CA ASP A 141 -2.85 -4.84 -22.18
C ASP A 141 -3.11 -4.82 -20.66
N VAL A 142 -2.73 -3.71 -20.02
CA VAL A 142 -2.92 -3.46 -18.59
C VAL A 142 -3.56 -2.09 -18.39
N THR A 143 -4.89 -2.06 -18.44
CA THR A 143 -5.69 -0.83 -18.46
C THR A 143 -6.64 -0.66 -17.27
N ASN A 144 -6.84 -1.70 -16.47
CA ASN A 144 -7.66 -1.66 -15.26
C ASN A 144 -7.01 -2.46 -14.11
N ALA A 145 -7.60 -2.37 -12.91
CA ALA A 145 -7.06 -2.96 -11.69
C ALA A 145 -6.94 -4.49 -11.77
N GLU A 146 -7.92 -5.18 -12.37
CA GLU A 146 -7.90 -6.64 -12.51
C GLU A 146 -6.83 -7.10 -13.50
N GLN A 147 -6.64 -6.37 -14.60
CA GLN A 147 -5.54 -6.62 -15.54
C GLN A 147 -4.18 -6.37 -14.88
N LEU A 148 -4.06 -5.32 -14.03
CA LEU A 148 -2.83 -5.06 -13.29
C LEU A 148 -2.53 -6.20 -12.30
N LYS A 149 -3.52 -6.72 -11.58
CA LYS A 149 -3.35 -7.89 -10.73
C LYS A 149 -2.94 -9.13 -11.54
N SER A 150 -3.59 -9.37 -12.67
CA SER A 150 -3.28 -10.50 -13.55
C SER A 150 -1.83 -10.41 -14.05
N ALA A 151 -1.39 -9.21 -14.45
CA ALA A 151 0.00 -8.98 -14.87
C ALA A 151 0.99 -9.23 -13.72
N LEU A 152 0.70 -8.76 -12.50
CA LEU A 152 1.56 -8.98 -11.32
C LEU A 152 1.63 -10.44 -10.87
N LEU A 153 0.60 -11.24 -11.14
CA LEU A 153 0.55 -12.67 -10.83
C LEU A 153 1.00 -13.56 -12.00
N SER A 154 1.28 -12.98 -13.16
CA SER A 154 1.79 -13.71 -14.33
C SER A 154 3.15 -14.37 -14.02
N HIS A 155 3.45 -15.48 -14.71
CA HIS A 155 4.73 -16.20 -14.57
C HIS A 155 5.06 -16.68 -13.15
N GLY A 156 4.03 -17.04 -12.36
CA GLY A 156 4.19 -17.43 -10.96
C GLY A 156 4.26 -16.25 -9.98
N GLY A 157 4.15 -15.02 -10.49
CA GLY A 157 4.16 -13.79 -9.70
C GLY A 157 5.55 -13.37 -9.24
N ILE A 158 5.58 -12.33 -8.42
CA ILE A 158 6.82 -11.81 -7.81
C ILE A 158 7.00 -12.48 -6.45
N GLU A 159 8.14 -13.13 -6.23
CA GLU A 159 8.43 -13.83 -4.99
C GLU A 159 8.25 -12.94 -3.77
N GLY A 160 7.54 -13.43 -2.75
CA GLY A 160 7.30 -12.69 -1.52
C GLY A 160 6.37 -11.48 -1.70
N VAL A 161 5.54 -11.43 -2.76
CA VAL A 161 4.57 -10.34 -2.99
C VAL A 161 3.15 -10.89 -3.09
N ARG A 162 2.23 -10.22 -2.38
CA ARG A 162 0.79 -10.49 -2.41
C ARG A 162 0.07 -9.34 -3.09
N VAL A 163 -1.00 -9.66 -3.81
CA VAL A 163 -1.77 -8.67 -4.58
C VAL A 163 -3.25 -8.81 -4.27
N ALA A 164 -3.85 -7.72 -3.79
CA ALA A 164 -5.28 -7.58 -3.57
C ALA A 164 -5.83 -6.49 -4.50
N VAL A 165 -7.04 -6.70 -5.02
CA VAL A 165 -7.78 -5.71 -5.82
C VAL A 165 -9.07 -5.36 -5.11
N MET A 166 -9.44 -4.08 -5.16
CA MET A 166 -10.67 -3.55 -4.63
C MET A 166 -11.31 -2.59 -5.64
N GLN A 167 -12.64 -2.56 -5.71
CA GLN A 167 -13.34 -1.63 -6.60
C GLN A 167 -13.22 -0.19 -6.10
N SER A 168 -13.44 0.02 -4.80
CA SER A 168 -13.31 1.30 -4.12
C SER A 168 -12.91 1.09 -2.67
N VAL A 169 -12.52 2.17 -2.00
CA VAL A 169 -12.38 2.22 -0.55
C VAL A 169 -13.44 3.17 -0.03
N GLU A 170 -14.20 2.74 0.99
CA GLU A 170 -15.10 3.63 1.72
C GLU A 170 -14.31 4.80 2.32
N GLU A 171 -14.80 6.02 2.10
CA GLU A 171 -14.13 7.25 2.57
C GLU A 171 -14.55 7.67 3.98
N GLU A 172 -15.44 6.90 4.61
CA GLU A 172 -15.86 7.15 5.99
C GLU A 172 -14.67 7.07 6.95
N ALA A 173 -14.51 8.11 7.76
CA ALA A 173 -13.45 8.19 8.74
C ALA A 173 -13.62 7.08 9.79
N VAL A 174 -12.53 6.35 10.06
CA VAL A 174 -12.50 5.30 11.09
C VAL A 174 -12.58 5.90 12.50
N VAL A 175 -12.33 7.20 12.63
CA VAL A 175 -12.33 7.94 13.89
C VAL A 175 -12.98 9.30 13.66
N ASP A 176 -13.71 9.79 14.66
CA ASP A 176 -14.25 11.15 14.65
C ASP A 176 -13.12 12.19 14.46
N ASP A 177 -13.26 13.03 13.44
CA ASP A 177 -12.31 14.08 13.10
C ASP A 177 -12.13 15.13 14.22
N ASN A 178 -13.08 15.21 15.17
CA ASN A 178 -12.99 16.09 16.33
C ASN A 178 -12.11 15.53 17.47
N ARG A 179 -11.69 14.26 17.38
CA ARG A 179 -10.88 13.64 18.42
C ARG A 179 -9.48 14.28 18.46
N LYS A 180 -9.05 14.75 19.62
CA LYS A 180 -7.73 15.38 19.78
C LYS A 180 -6.64 14.34 20.03
N ILE A 181 -5.46 14.58 19.47
CA ILE A 181 -4.25 13.83 19.84
C ILE A 181 -3.86 14.28 21.25
N ILE A 182 -3.82 13.34 22.20
CA ILE A 182 -3.46 13.62 23.58
C ILE A 182 -2.06 14.24 23.61
N GLY A 183 -1.92 15.38 24.29
CA GLY A 183 -0.65 16.10 24.40
C GLY A 183 -0.37 17.12 23.30
N ILE A 184 -1.22 17.21 22.26
CA ILE A 184 -1.14 18.27 21.25
C ILE A 184 -2.35 19.20 21.42
N ASN A 185 -2.11 20.39 21.98
CA ASN A 185 -3.07 21.48 21.98
C ASN A 185 -2.76 22.41 20.79
N LYS A 186 -3.81 22.85 20.08
CA LYS A 186 -3.72 23.95 19.10
C LYS A 186 -3.48 25.27 19.81
#